data_AF-A0AAF0GT23-F1
#
_entry.id   AF-A0AAF0GT23-F1
#
_cell.length_a   1.000
_cell.length_b   1.000
_cell.length_c   1.000
_cell.angle_alpha   90.00
_cell.angle_beta   90.00
_cell.angle_gamma   90.00
#
_symmetry.space_group_name_H-M   'P 1'
#
loop_
_entity.id
_entity.type
_entity.pdbx_description
1 polymer ?
#
loop_
_entity_poly.entity_id
_entity_poly.type
_entity_poly.pdbx_seq_one_letter_code
_entity_poly.pdbx_strand_id
1 'polypeptide(L)'
;MPDYMVLYNYIILRYGYSWFITDGIYQNARSIGINPASVGGHLNMLKHKGLLTNMYLRRTSNGRVMKMWQVTCLPEEQLQKGGH
;
A
#
# COMPACT_ATOMS: atom_id res chain seq x y z
N MET A 1 0.51 17.45 -5.32
CA MET A 1 1.02 16.06 -5.31
C MET A 1 -0.13 15.13 -5.64
N PRO A 2 0.02 14.11 -6.49
CA PRO A 2 -1.06 13.17 -6.78
C PRO A 2 -1.51 12.40 -5.53
N ASP A 3 -2.81 12.18 -5.35
CA ASP A 3 -3.37 11.50 -4.18
C ASP A 3 -2.75 10.12 -3.90
N TYR A 4 -2.39 9.37 -4.93
CA TYR A 4 -1.75 8.06 -4.76
C TYR A 4 -0.33 8.19 -4.16
N MET A 5 0.37 9.29 -4.40
CA MET A 5 1.67 9.56 -3.77
C MET A 5 1.52 10.05 -2.33
N VAL A 6 0.46 10.81 -2.04
CA VAL A 6 0.11 11.18 -0.65
C VAL A 6 -0.17 9.91 0.16
N LEU A 7 -0.92 8.96 -0.42
CA LEU A 7 -1.18 7.66 0.20
C LEU A 7 0.11 6.88 0.45
N TYR A 8 1.01 6.85 -0.53
CA TYR A 8 2.29 6.15 -0.42
C TYR A 8 3.15 6.70 0.71
N ASN A 9 3.28 8.03 0.81
CA ASN A 9 4.00 8.67 1.91
C ASN A 9 3.41 8.33 3.27
N TYR A 10 2.07 8.38 3.39
CA TYR A 10 1.40 7.98 4.62
C TYR A 10 1.70 6.52 5.00
N ILE A 11 1.68 5.62 4.02
CA ILE A 11 1.97 4.20 4.24
C ILE A 11 3.41 4.01 4.75
N ILE A 12 4.40 4.65 4.11
CA ILE A 12 5.80 4.55 4.54
C ILE A 12 5.97 5.09 5.96
N LEU A 13 5.44 6.28 6.25
CA LEU A 13 5.59 6.91 7.56
C LEU A 13 4.95 6.11 8.69
N ARG A 14 3.82 5.44 8.40
CA ARG A 14 3.06 4.73 9.43
C ARG A 14 3.44 3.26 9.58
N TYR A 15 3.76 2.57 8.49
CA TYR A 15 3.96 1.12 8.47
C TYR A 15 5.38 0.71 8.04
N GLY A 16 6.17 1.64 7.47
CA GLY A 16 7.49 1.35 6.93
C GLY A 16 7.45 0.21 5.92
N TYR A 17 8.32 -0.78 6.11
CA TYR A 17 8.41 -2.00 5.31
C TYR A 17 7.67 -3.20 5.91
N SER A 18 6.95 -3.00 7.03
CA SER A 18 6.19 -4.06 7.66
C SER A 18 4.90 -4.35 6.89
N TRP A 19 4.40 -5.58 7.01
CA TRP A 19 3.09 -5.93 6.48
C TRP A 19 1.98 -5.19 7.22
N PHE A 20 0.99 -4.68 6.48
CA PHE A 20 -0.14 -3.94 7.04
C PHE A 20 -1.47 -4.31 6.37
N ILE A 21 -2.56 -3.97 7.05
CA ILE A 21 -3.94 -4.06 6.55
C ILE A 21 -4.49 -2.66 6.30
N THR A 22 -5.56 -2.57 5.52
CA THR A 22 -6.05 -1.28 5.01
C THR A 22 -7.03 -0.54 5.92
N ASP A 23 -7.54 -1.15 7.00
CA ASP A 23 -8.50 -0.53 7.93
C ASP A 23 -8.03 0.84 8.45
N GLY A 24 -6.78 0.91 8.94
CA GLY A 24 -6.20 2.16 9.43
C GLY A 24 -5.99 3.20 8.34
N ILE A 25 -5.86 2.79 7.07
CA ILE A 25 -5.76 3.70 5.92
C ILE A 25 -7.14 4.31 5.64
N TYR A 26 -8.19 3.49 5.56
CA TYR A 26 -9.55 4.00 5.28
C TYR A 26 -10.04 4.96 6.36
N GLN A 27 -9.73 4.68 7.63
CA GLN A 27 -10.09 5.55 8.76
C GLN A 27 -9.40 6.92 8.70
N ASN A 28 -8.16 6.98 8.20
CA ASN A 28 -7.37 8.21 8.13
C ASN A 28 -7.37 8.86 6.73
N ALA A 29 -8.03 8.26 5.73
CA ALA A 29 -7.96 8.74 4.35
C ALA A 29 -8.40 10.21 4.25
N ARG A 30 -9.51 10.59 4.91
CA ARG A 30 -9.97 11.99 4.92
C ARG A 30 -8.98 12.94 5.62
N SER A 31 -8.34 12.51 6.71
CA SER A 31 -7.40 13.37 7.45
C SER A 31 -6.10 13.61 6.69
N ILE A 32 -5.73 12.72 5.77
CA ILE A 32 -4.60 12.90 4.86
C ILE A 32 -5.01 13.48 3.49
N GLY A 33 -6.24 13.99 3.36
CA GLY A 33 -6.72 14.66 2.15
C GLY A 33 -7.10 13.73 0.98
N ILE A 34 -7.36 12.45 1.25
CA ILE A 34 -7.70 11.44 0.24
C ILE A 34 -9.15 11.02 0.39
N ASN A 35 -9.87 10.90 -0.72
CA ASN A 35 -11.20 10.30 -0.72
C ASN A 35 -11.11 8.81 -0.34
N PRO A 36 -11.77 8.34 0.75
CA PRO A 36 -11.75 6.94 1.16
C PRO A 36 -12.17 5.97 0.03
N ALA A 37 -13.08 6.39 -0.86
CA ALA A 37 -13.52 5.56 -1.99
C ALA A 37 -12.39 5.32 -3.02
N SER A 38 -11.43 6.25 -3.13
CA SER A 38 -10.30 6.16 -4.06
C SER A 38 -9.13 5.33 -3.53
N VAL A 39 -9.08 5.04 -2.22
CA VAL A 39 -7.95 4.33 -1.57
C VAL A 39 -7.65 3.01 -2.27
N GLY A 40 -8.67 2.19 -2.55
CA GLY A 40 -8.47 0.92 -3.24
C GLY A 40 -7.85 1.07 -4.63
N GLY A 41 -8.28 2.10 -5.38
CA GLY A 41 -7.70 2.44 -6.68
C GLY A 41 -6.24 2.88 -6.57
N HIS A 42 -5.92 3.72 -5.58
CA HIS A 42 -4.56 4.18 -5.33
C HIS A 42 -3.63 3.04 -4.89
N LEU A 43 -4.09 2.14 -4.01
CA LEU A 43 -3.31 0.95 -3.61
C LEU A 43 -2.99 0.05 -4.81
N ASN A 44 -3.98 -0.20 -5.68
CA ASN A 44 -3.73 -0.97 -6.91
C ASN A 44 -2.76 -0.24 -7.85
N MET A 45 -2.89 1.08 -7.99
CA MET A 45 -1.96 1.87 -8.80
C MET A 45 -0.52 1.79 -8.28
N LEU A 46 -0.32 1.90 -6.97
CA LEU A 46 0.99 1.74 -6.34
C LEU A 46 1.55 0.33 -6.55
N LYS A 47 0.70 -0.70 -6.51
CA LYS A 47 1.10 -2.07 -6.86
C LYS A 47 1.53 -2.21 -8.32
N HIS A 48 0.75 -1.65 -9.25
CA HIS A 48 1.11 -1.67 -10.68
C HIS A 48 2.42 -0.93 -10.97
N LYS A 49 2.77 0.08 -10.15
CA LYS A 49 4.05 0.79 -10.20
C LYS A 49 5.20 0.04 -9.50
N GLY A 50 4.94 -1.13 -8.91
CA GLY A 50 5.95 -1.89 -8.17
C GLY A 50 6.37 -1.27 -6.84
N LEU A 51 5.58 -0.34 -6.29
CA LEU A 51 5.84 0.33 -5.00
C LEU A 51 5.19 -0.37 -3.81
N LEU A 52 4.14 -1.16 -4.07
CA LEU A 52 3.49 -2.02 -3.10
C LEU A 52 3.36 -3.45 -3.64
N THR A 53 3.36 -4.42 -2.74
CA THR A 53 2.89 -5.77 -3.00
C THR A 53 1.70 -6.10 -2.10
N ASN A 54 0.95 -7.13 -2.46
CA ASN A 54 -0.07 -7.67 -1.59
C ASN A 54 -0.15 -9.19 -1.67
N MET A 55 -0.60 -9.78 -0.57
CA MET A 55 -0.95 -11.19 -0.47
C MET A 55 -2.38 -11.35 0.05
N TYR A 56 -3.01 -12.44 -0.35
CA TYR A 56 -4.29 -12.84 0.21
C TYR A 56 -4.10 -13.17 1.70
N LEU A 57 -4.92 -12.55 2.57
CA LEU A 57 -4.93 -12.87 3.98
C LEU A 57 -6.06 -13.86 4.30
N ARG A 58 -7.30 -13.44 4.09
CA ARG A 58 -8.50 -14.24 4.37
C ARG A 58 -9.74 -13.65 3.73
N ARG A 59 -10.78 -14.47 3.58
CA ARG A 59 -12.14 -14.00 3.28
C ARG A 59 -12.86 -13.73 4.60
N THR A 60 -13.49 -12.58 4.73
CA THR A 60 -14.34 -12.26 5.89
C THR A 60 -15.70 -12.95 5.76
N SER A 61 -16.43 -13.06 6.86
CA SER A 61 -17.76 -13.69 6.92
C SER A 61 -18.81 -13.01 6.02
N ASN A 62 -18.60 -11.76 5.63
CA ASN A 62 -19.42 -11.03 4.65
C ASN A 62 -18.91 -11.17 3.20
N GLY A 63 -18.02 -12.14 2.92
CA GLY A 63 -17.52 -12.44 1.57
C GLY A 63 -16.41 -11.52 1.05
N ARG A 64 -16.06 -10.44 1.77
CA ARG A 64 -14.98 -9.54 1.37
C ARG A 64 -13.62 -10.21 1.50
N VAL A 65 -12.74 -9.94 0.53
CA VAL A 65 -11.37 -10.46 0.57
C VAL A 65 -10.48 -9.44 1.28
N MET A 66 -9.90 -9.86 2.39
CA MET A 66 -8.89 -9.10 3.12
C MET A 66 -7.51 -9.43 2.54
N LYS A 67 -6.75 -8.38 2.23
CA LYS A 67 -5.38 -8.46 1.72
C LYS A 67 -4.43 -7.81 2.70
N MET A 68 -3.26 -8.41 2.87
CA MET A 68 -2.12 -7.77 3.49
C MET A 68 -1.28 -7.10 2.42
N TRP A 69 -0.75 -5.93 2.74
CA TRP A 69 0.04 -5.09 1.85
C TRP A 69 1.40 -4.81 2.47
N GLN A 70 2.40 -4.58 1.62
CA GLN A 70 3.76 -4.25 2.05
C GLN A 70 4.40 -3.31 1.02
N VAL A 71 5.27 -2.40 1.48
CA VAL A 71 6.14 -1.62 0.60
C VAL A 71 7.24 -2.52 0.04
N THR A 72 7.39 -2.54 -1.28
CA THR A 72 8.33 -3.45 -1.98
C THR A 72 9.77 -2.95 -2.05
N CYS A 73 10.04 -1.68 -1.71
CA CYS A 73 11.34 -1.07 -1.98
C CYS A 73 12.28 -1.10 -0.75
N LEU A 74 12.94 -2.23 -0.49
CA LEU A 74 14.15 -2.24 0.33
C LEU A 74 15.25 -1.42 -0.39
N PRO A 75 15.97 -0.50 0.30
CA PRO A 75 17.04 0.29 -0.31
C PRO A 75 18.15 -0.54 -0.97
N GLU A 76 18.35 -1.80 -0.59
CA GLU A 76 19.49 -2.62 -1.01
C GLU A 76 19.23 -3.54 -2.22
N GLU A 77 17.99 -3.89 -2.55
CA GLU A 77 17.71 -4.89 -3.60
C GLU A 77 17.67 -4.33 -5.03
N GLN A 78 17.63 -3.00 -5.19
CA GLN A 78 17.75 -2.37 -6.51
C GLN A 78 19.22 -2.22 -6.95
N LEU A 79 20.19 -2.38 -6.04
CA LEU A 79 21.62 -2.28 -6.34
C LEU A 79 22.25 -3.60 -6.85
N GLN A 80 21.60 -4.75 -6.64
CA GLN A 80 22.17 -6.06 -7.02
C GLN A 80 21.67 -6.63 -8.37
N LYS A 81 20.71 -5.98 -9.05
CA LYS A 81 20.26 -6.42 -10.39
C LYS A 81 20.86 -5.59 -11.54
N GLY A 82 22.00 -4.95 -11.29
CA GLY A 82 22.79 -4.20 -12.27
C GLY A 82 24.19 -4.74 -12.48
N GLY A 83 24.45 -6.03 -12.20
CA GLY A 83 25.77 -6.62 -12.41
C GLY A 83 25.75 -8.14 -12.50
N HIS A 84 25.55 -8.67 -13.70
CA HIS A 84 26.56 -9.44 -14.45
C HIS A 84 26.03 -9.72 -15.87
#